data_AF-A0A8D8KWC1-F1
#
_entry.id   AF-A0A8D8KWC1-F1
#
_cell.length_a   1.000
_cell.length_b   1.000
_cell.length_c   1.000
_cell.angle_alpha   90.00
_cell.angle_beta   90.00
_cell.angle_gamma   90.00
#
_symmetry.space_group_name_H-M   'P 1'
#
loop_
_entity.id
_entity.type
_entity.pdbx_description
1 polymer ?
#
loop_
_entity_poly.entity_id
_entity_poly.type
_entity_poly.pdbx_seq_one_letter_code
_entity_poly.pdbx_strand_id
1 'polypeptide(L)'
;LNGPKLELLCYYWTEYDPISVDFSLLNGFQIHSVEQKVSKKGDVTIDSCIYQINRTKMRRVAVTSIPLQTQVCCNAFSPDHEKLMLGCIDGSMILFDEGRGITHLVKAAFIPTFVSWHSDSSVVMIANEKCQLQCFDIALSCVRTQLVSEDVVP
;
A
#
# COMPACT_ATOMS: atom_id res chain seq x y z
N LEU A 1 -23.92 7.63 30.16
CA LEU A 1 -23.38 6.48 29.41
C LEU A 1 -21.87 6.60 29.39
N ASN A 2 -21.16 5.80 30.17
CA ASN A 2 -19.69 5.74 30.09
C ASN A 2 -19.35 4.93 28.84
N GLY A 3 -18.83 5.59 27.80
CA GLY A 3 -18.34 4.91 26.61
C GLY A 3 -17.13 4.02 26.91
N PRO A 4 -16.68 3.22 25.94
CA PRO A 4 -15.48 2.41 26.10
C PRO A 4 -14.29 3.29 26.49
N LYS A 5 -13.58 2.90 27.55
CA LYS A 5 -12.38 3.58 28.03
C LYS A 5 -11.23 3.24 27.08
N LEU A 6 -10.71 4.24 26.37
CA LEU A 6 -9.52 4.10 25.54
C LEU A 6 -8.27 4.21 26.42
N GLU A 7 -7.35 3.25 26.33
CA GLU A 7 -6.07 3.28 27.03
C GLU A 7 -4.93 3.02 26.03
N LEU A 8 -3.80 3.72 26.21
CA LEU A 8 -2.60 3.48 25.40
C LEU A 8 -1.99 2.13 25.78
N LEU A 9 -1.96 1.18 24.85
CA LEU A 9 -1.37 -0.13 25.07
C LEU A 9 0.16 -0.13 24.92
N CYS A 10 0.67 0.43 23.82
CA CYS A 10 2.09 0.53 23.50
C CYS A 10 2.33 1.58 22.41
N TYR A 11 3.59 1.98 22.21
CA TYR A 11 4.03 2.84 21.11
C TYR A 11 5.34 2.31 20.52
N TYR A 12 5.66 2.74 19.30
CA TYR A 12 6.90 2.41 18.62
C TYR A 12 7.35 3.59 17.75
N TRP A 13 8.66 3.81 17.67
CA TRP A 13 9.26 4.81 16.79
C TRP A 13 9.77 4.11 15.53
N THR A 14 9.17 4.43 14.38
CA THR A 14 9.59 3.89 13.08
C THR A 14 11.03 4.30 12.75
N GLU A 15 11.70 3.52 11.91
CA GLU A 15 13.08 3.83 11.53
C GLU A 15 13.12 4.93 10.47
N TYR A 16 12.14 4.92 9.57
CA TYR A 16 11.97 5.93 8.52
C TYR A 16 10.56 6.54 8.57
N ASP A 17 10.29 7.44 7.62
CA ASP A 17 9.04 8.19 7.57
C ASP A 17 7.86 7.28 7.18
N PRO A 18 6.89 7.02 8.08
CA PRO A 18 5.79 6.14 7.78
C PRO A 18 4.80 6.82 6.82
N ILE A 19 4.65 6.26 5.62
CA ILE A 19 3.68 6.72 4.63
C ILE A 19 2.33 6.02 4.76
N SER A 20 2.28 4.84 5.39
CA SER A 20 1.05 4.19 5.82
C SER A 20 1.30 3.27 7.02
N VAL A 21 0.27 3.08 7.84
CA VAL A 21 0.25 2.19 9.00
C VAL A 21 -1.15 1.57 9.09
N ASP A 22 -1.22 0.24 9.02
CA ASP A 22 -2.47 -0.52 9.03
C ASP A 22 -2.43 -1.65 10.05
N PHE A 23 -3.55 -1.90 10.71
CA PHE A 23 -3.72 -3.12 11.49
C PHE A 23 -3.88 -4.31 10.55
N SER A 24 -3.25 -5.44 10.86
CA SER A 24 -3.48 -6.66 10.11
C SER A 24 -4.93 -7.10 10.27
N LEU A 25 -5.60 -7.36 9.15
CA LEU A 25 -6.94 -7.96 9.14
C LEU A 25 -6.91 -9.46 9.47
N LEU A 26 -5.72 -10.09 9.35
CA LEU A 26 -5.52 -11.52 9.56
C LEU A 26 -5.00 -11.85 10.96
N ASN A 27 -4.32 -10.90 11.62
CA ASN A 27 -3.75 -11.08 12.95
C ASN A 27 -3.96 -9.86 13.85
N GLY A 28 -4.85 -9.99 14.84
CA GLY A 28 -5.26 -8.89 15.73
C GLY A 28 -4.17 -8.27 16.61
N PHE A 29 -2.93 -8.78 16.58
CA PHE A 29 -1.79 -8.21 17.29
C PHE A 29 -0.64 -7.82 16.35
N GLN A 30 -0.93 -7.64 15.06
CA GLN A 30 0.04 -7.18 14.07
C GLN A 30 -0.33 -5.83 13.48
N ILE A 31 0.70 -5.02 13.25
CA ILE A 31 0.63 -3.77 12.52
C ILE A 31 1.60 -3.86 11.35
N HIS A 32 1.15 -3.44 10.18
CA HIS A 32 1.97 -3.26 8.99
C HIS A 32 2.27 -1.78 8.83
N SER A 33 3.49 -1.45 8.42
CA SER A 33 3.80 -0.10 7.94
C SER A 33 4.49 -0.16 6.59
N VAL A 34 4.35 0.94 5.87
CA VAL A 34 5.18 1.25 4.71
C VAL A 34 5.95 2.51 5.07
N GLU A 35 7.27 2.42 5.10
CA GLU A 35 8.16 3.48 5.54
C GLU A 35 9.09 3.91 4.40
N GLN A 36 9.16 5.21 4.13
CA GLN A 36 9.99 5.75 3.07
C GLN A 36 11.29 6.33 3.62
N LYS A 37 12.39 5.89 3.02
CA LYS A 37 13.72 6.43 3.20
C LYS A 37 14.17 7.14 1.93
N VAL A 38 14.64 8.38 2.08
CA VAL A 38 15.37 9.10 1.03
C VAL A 38 16.79 9.35 1.53
N SER A 39 17.77 8.79 0.83
CA SER A 39 19.19 8.93 1.18
C SER A 39 19.68 10.37 0.90
N LYS A 40 20.81 10.76 1.49
CA LYS A 40 21.47 12.05 1.17
C LYS A 40 21.87 12.17 -0.32
N LYS A 41 22.00 11.04 -1.02
CA LYS A 41 22.30 11.00 -2.46
C LYS A 41 21.04 10.96 -3.34
N GLY A 42 19.85 10.93 -2.72
CA GLY A 42 18.56 10.87 -3.40
C GLY A 42 18.05 9.45 -3.67
N ASP A 43 18.74 8.41 -3.20
CA ASP A 43 18.25 7.03 -3.35
C ASP A 43 16.97 6.85 -2.54
N VAL A 44 15.92 6.31 -3.16
CA VAL A 44 14.65 6.05 -2.49
C VAL A 44 14.54 4.56 -2.17
N THR A 45 14.12 4.25 -0.95
CA THR A 45 13.83 2.87 -0.52
C THR A 45 12.55 2.88 0.29
N ILE A 46 11.72 1.87 0.08
CA ILE A 46 10.55 1.59 0.90
C ILE A 46 10.84 0.38 1.76
N ASP A 47 10.60 0.50 3.06
CA ASP A 47 10.58 -0.64 3.97
C ASP A 47 9.12 -1.01 4.24
N SER A 48 8.73 -2.22 3.88
CA SER A 48 7.49 -2.85 4.34
C SER A 48 7.79 -3.58 5.65
N CYS A 49 7.23 -3.11 6.76
CA CYS A 49 7.53 -3.62 8.09
C CYS A 49 6.32 -4.33 8.69
N ILE A 50 6.57 -5.42 9.43
CA ILE A 50 5.57 -6.07 10.28
C ILE A 50 6.01 -5.89 11.74
N TYR A 51 5.08 -5.38 12.55
CA TYR A 51 5.23 -5.20 13.99
C TYR A 51 4.32 -6.15 14.74
N GLN A 52 4.86 -6.86 15.72
CA GLN A 52 4.09 -7.69 16.64
C GLN A 52 3.89 -6.94 17.97
N ILE A 53 2.64 -6.90 18.40
CA ILE A 53 2.23 -6.42 19.72
C ILE A 53 2.18 -7.61 20.67
N ASN A 54 2.90 -7.50 21.78
CA ASN A 54 2.91 -8.47 22.87
C ASN A 54 2.68 -7.73 24.18
N ARG A 55 1.43 -7.79 24.69
CA ARG A 55 0.97 -7.02 25.85
C ARG A 55 1.24 -5.52 25.65
N THR A 56 2.15 -4.94 26.43
CA THR A 56 2.49 -3.51 26.40
C THR A 56 3.74 -3.19 25.57
N LYS A 57 4.24 -4.15 24.79
CA LYS A 57 5.44 -3.97 23.96
C LYS A 57 5.13 -4.23 22.50
N MET A 58 5.64 -3.38 21.63
CA MET A 58 5.64 -3.57 20.18
C MET A 58 7.08 -3.85 19.73
N ARG A 59 7.25 -4.76 18.77
CA ARG A 59 8.56 -5.09 18.17
C ARG A 59 8.41 -5.28 16.67
N ARG A 60 9.34 -4.74 15.89
CA ARG A 60 9.48 -5.07 14.46
C ARG A 60 9.95 -6.51 14.34
N VAL A 61 9.16 -7.36 13.68
CA VAL A 61 9.43 -8.79 13.50
C VAL A 61 9.82 -9.15 12.07
N ALA A 62 9.45 -8.33 11.09
CA ALA A 62 9.90 -8.47 9.70
C ALA A 62 10.10 -7.09 9.07
N VAL A 63 11.02 -7.02 8.11
CA VAL A 63 11.23 -5.87 7.24
C VAL A 63 11.64 -6.35 5.86
N THR A 64 11.01 -5.80 4.84
CA THR A 64 11.32 -6.05 3.44
C THR A 64 11.61 -4.73 2.74
N SER A 65 12.85 -4.55 2.29
CA SER A 65 13.33 -3.30 1.67
C SER A 65 13.25 -3.35 0.14
N ILE A 66 12.59 -2.36 -0.45
CA ILE A 66 12.28 -2.27 -1.87
C ILE A 66 12.96 -0.99 -2.43
N PRO A 67 14.01 -1.11 -3.25
CA PRO A 67 14.66 0.05 -3.85
C PRO A 67 13.76 0.64 -4.95
N LEU A 68 13.62 1.97 -4.97
CA LEU A 68 12.82 2.70 -5.96
C LEU A 68 13.63 3.79 -6.64
N GLN A 69 13.20 4.17 -7.84
CA GLN A 69 13.83 5.26 -8.61
C GLN A 69 13.38 6.66 -8.13
N THR A 70 12.23 6.74 -7.45
CA THR A 70 11.65 8.01 -7.00
C THR A 70 10.67 7.78 -5.85
N GLN A 71 10.17 8.87 -5.26
CA GLN A 71 9.30 8.85 -4.07
C GLN A 71 7.93 8.24 -4.35
N VAL A 72 7.37 7.57 -3.35
CA VAL A 72 6.00 7.05 -3.33
C VAL A 72 5.03 8.17 -2.96
N CYS A 73 3.92 8.26 -3.70
CA CYS A 73 2.83 9.19 -3.45
C CYS A 73 1.52 8.50 -3.02
N CYS A 74 1.38 7.20 -3.28
CA CYS A 74 0.24 6.41 -2.80
C CYS A 74 0.62 4.93 -2.68
N ASN A 75 -0.05 4.20 -1.80
CA ASN A 75 0.20 2.78 -1.57
C ASN A 75 -1.08 2.08 -1.10
N ALA A 76 -1.11 0.75 -1.23
CA ALA A 76 -2.11 -0.09 -0.58
C ALA A 76 -1.64 -1.54 -0.51
N PHE A 77 -1.90 -2.21 0.61
CA PHE A 77 -1.81 -3.66 0.70
C PHE A 77 -3.03 -4.31 0.04
N SER A 78 -2.82 -5.48 -0.57
CA SER A 78 -3.92 -6.35 -0.98
C SER A 78 -4.72 -6.83 0.24
N PRO A 79 -6.01 -7.19 0.09
CA PRO A 79 -6.84 -7.67 1.20
C PRO A 79 -6.27 -8.88 1.95
N ASP A 80 -5.52 -9.75 1.25
CA ASP A 80 -4.81 -10.89 1.84
C ASP A 80 -3.47 -10.52 2.52
N HIS A 81 -3.06 -9.25 2.46
CA HIS A 81 -1.78 -8.71 2.93
C HIS A 81 -0.52 -9.38 2.32
N GLU A 82 -0.63 -10.09 1.20
CA GLU A 82 0.52 -10.73 0.55
C GLU A 82 1.22 -9.83 -0.48
N LYS A 83 0.54 -8.76 -0.92
CA LYS A 83 1.02 -7.88 -1.99
C LYS A 83 0.94 -6.43 -1.55
N LEU A 84 1.97 -5.67 -1.91
CA LEU A 84 2.04 -4.24 -1.69
C LEU A 84 2.11 -3.52 -3.04
N MET A 85 1.10 -2.68 -3.29
CA MET A 85 1.10 -1.79 -4.44
C MET A 85 1.65 -0.41 -4.04
N LEU A 86 2.59 0.12 -4.83
CA LEU A 86 3.19 1.43 -4.66
C LEU A 86 3.03 2.24 -5.94
N GLY A 87 2.54 3.48 -5.81
CA GLY A 87 2.52 4.48 -6.87
C GLY A 87 3.53 5.58 -6.59
N CYS A 88 4.33 5.93 -7.59
CA CYS A 88 5.40 6.91 -7.49
C CYS A 88 5.05 8.25 -8.15
N ILE A 89 5.73 9.32 -7.71
CA ILE A 89 5.53 10.69 -8.21
C ILE A 89 5.86 10.88 -9.70
N ASP A 90 6.58 9.94 -10.30
CA ASP A 90 6.88 9.95 -11.72
C ASP A 90 5.84 9.19 -12.55
N GLY A 91 4.83 8.56 -11.92
CA GLY A 91 3.81 7.71 -12.55
C GLY A 91 4.21 6.23 -12.68
N SER A 92 5.31 5.81 -12.05
CA SER A 92 5.67 4.39 -11.96
C SER A 92 4.77 3.68 -10.95
N MET A 93 4.32 2.49 -11.31
CA MET A 93 3.53 1.58 -10.48
C MET A 93 4.37 0.35 -10.19
N ILE A 94 4.50 0.00 -8.92
CA ILE A 94 5.29 -1.14 -8.45
C ILE A 94 4.38 -2.06 -7.66
N LEU A 95 4.40 -3.35 -8.01
CA LEU A 95 3.73 -4.40 -7.26
C LEU A 95 4.81 -5.29 -6.67
N PHE A 96 4.85 -5.36 -5.35
CA PHE A 96 5.69 -6.28 -4.61
C PHE A 96 4.83 -7.43 -4.10
N ASP A 97 5.14 -8.66 -4.54
CA ASP A 97 4.54 -9.90 -4.05
C ASP A 97 5.53 -10.56 -3.08
N GLU A 98 5.27 -10.44 -1.78
CA GLU A 98 6.18 -10.92 -0.74
C GLU A 98 6.25 -12.45 -0.73
N GLY A 99 5.10 -13.12 -0.91
CA GLY A 99 5.01 -14.58 -0.91
C GLY A 99 5.82 -15.23 -2.04
N ARG A 100 5.95 -14.54 -3.18
CA ARG A 100 6.71 -15.03 -4.34
C ARG A 100 8.09 -14.39 -4.47
N GLY A 101 8.38 -13.32 -3.72
CA GLY A 101 9.61 -12.53 -3.84
C GLY A 101 9.75 -11.85 -5.21
N ILE A 102 8.64 -11.46 -5.83
CA ILE A 102 8.62 -10.88 -7.18
C ILE A 102 8.24 -9.39 -7.11
N THR A 103 8.98 -8.57 -7.85
CA THR A 103 8.66 -7.16 -8.06
C THR A 103 8.31 -6.92 -9.52
N HIS A 104 7.08 -6.47 -9.78
CA HIS A 104 6.65 -5.99 -11.09
C HIS A 104 6.66 -4.47 -11.13
N LEU A 105 6.97 -3.90 -12.30
CA LEU A 105 6.94 -2.46 -12.53
C LEU A 105 6.28 -2.14 -13.86
N VAL A 106 5.40 -1.14 -13.88
CA VAL A 106 4.80 -0.58 -15.09
C VAL A 106 4.70 0.93 -15.00
N LYS A 107 4.59 1.61 -16.14
CA LYS A 107 4.25 3.04 -16.19
C LYS A 107 2.75 3.21 -16.34
N ALA A 108 2.10 3.89 -15.39
CA ALA A 108 0.72 4.29 -15.54
C ALA A 108 0.56 5.40 -16.58
N ALA A 109 -0.66 5.57 -17.09
CA ALA A 109 -0.98 6.65 -18.03
C ALA A 109 -0.97 8.05 -17.37
N PHE A 110 -0.89 8.13 -16.04
CA PHE A 110 -0.89 9.34 -15.24
C PHE A 110 -0.19 9.10 -13.89
N ILE A 111 0.11 10.16 -13.15
CA ILE A 111 0.62 10.06 -11.76
C ILE A 111 -0.56 9.71 -10.85
N PRO A 112 -0.55 8.55 -10.17
CA PRO A 112 -1.61 8.16 -9.25
C PRO A 112 -1.53 8.96 -7.94
N THR A 113 -2.68 9.22 -7.33
CA THR A 113 -2.76 9.71 -5.94
C THR A 113 -3.58 8.78 -5.05
N PHE A 114 -4.24 7.78 -5.62
CA PHE A 114 -4.99 6.76 -4.91
C PHE A 114 -4.75 5.37 -5.51
N VAL A 115 -4.78 4.36 -4.64
CA VAL A 115 -4.72 2.95 -4.99
C VAL A 115 -5.80 2.22 -4.19
N SER A 116 -6.54 1.33 -4.84
CA SER A 116 -7.53 0.49 -4.17
C SER A 116 -7.52 -0.90 -4.79
N TRP A 117 -7.54 -1.91 -3.93
CA TRP A 117 -7.58 -3.30 -4.36
C TRP A 117 -9.01 -3.80 -4.47
N HIS A 118 -9.26 -4.65 -5.46
CA HIS A 118 -10.46 -5.49 -5.46
C HIS A 118 -10.38 -6.50 -4.31
N SER A 119 -11.54 -6.91 -3.77
CA SER A 119 -11.63 -7.71 -2.54
C SER A 119 -11.02 -9.12 -2.63
N ASP A 120 -10.82 -9.63 -3.85
CA ASP A 120 -10.17 -10.91 -4.11
C ASP A 120 -8.66 -10.81 -4.35
N SER A 121 -8.04 -9.64 -4.15
CA SER A 121 -6.62 -9.38 -4.37
C SER A 121 -6.12 -9.61 -5.81
N SER A 122 -7.00 -9.72 -6.81
CA SER A 122 -6.62 -10.06 -8.19
C SER A 122 -6.44 -8.85 -9.12
N VAL A 123 -7.10 -7.74 -8.78
CA VAL A 123 -7.10 -6.50 -9.55
C VAL A 123 -6.86 -5.32 -8.62
N VAL A 124 -6.10 -4.35 -9.11
CA VAL A 124 -5.88 -3.08 -8.44
C VAL A 124 -6.33 -1.93 -9.34
N MET A 125 -7.03 -0.97 -8.77
CA MET A 125 -7.42 0.27 -9.42
C MET A 125 -6.56 1.42 -8.88
N ILE A 126 -6.09 2.26 -9.79
CA ILE A 126 -5.42 3.52 -9.47
C ILE A 126 -6.26 4.69 -9.94
N ALA A 127 -6.20 5.79 -9.19
CA ALA A 127 -6.90 7.02 -9.54
C ALA A 127 -6.03 8.25 -9.27
N ASN A 128 -6.44 9.40 -9.82
CA ASN A 128 -5.90 10.69 -9.43
C ASN A 128 -7.00 11.76 -9.27
N GLU A 129 -6.58 12.95 -8.82
CA GLU A 129 -7.46 14.11 -8.58
C GLU A 129 -8.15 14.65 -9.84
N LYS A 130 -7.72 14.22 -11.04
CA LYS A 130 -8.32 14.60 -12.33
C LYS A 130 -9.35 13.57 -12.81
N CYS A 131 -9.85 12.71 -11.91
CA CYS A 131 -10.80 11.65 -12.20
C CYS A 131 -10.32 10.66 -13.27
N GLN A 132 -9.00 10.50 -13.42
CA GLN A 132 -8.43 9.47 -14.29
C GLN A 132 -8.39 8.16 -13.51
N LEU A 133 -8.75 7.06 -14.17
CA LEU A 133 -8.82 5.72 -13.58
C LEU A 133 -8.09 4.74 -14.50
N GLN A 134 -7.33 3.82 -13.91
CA GLN A 134 -6.72 2.71 -14.62
C GLN A 134 -6.73 1.49 -13.71
N CYS A 135 -6.98 0.31 -14.28
CA CYS A 135 -6.96 -0.95 -13.55
C CYS A 135 -5.83 -1.84 -14.06
N PHE A 136 -5.24 -2.62 -13.18
CA PHE A 136 -4.20 -3.58 -13.48
C PHE A 136 -4.52 -4.94 -12.85
N ASP A 137 -4.10 -6.02 -13.51
CA ASP A 137 -4.02 -7.34 -12.89
C ASP A 137 -2.72 -7.48 -12.06
N ILE A 138 -2.55 -8.62 -11.41
CA ILE A 138 -1.34 -8.93 -10.62
C ILE A 138 -0.05 -9.06 -11.44
N ALA A 139 -0.12 -9.11 -12.78
CA ALA A 139 1.07 -9.04 -13.64
C ALA A 139 1.38 -7.60 -14.05
N LEU A 140 0.65 -6.62 -13.51
CA LEU A 140 0.64 -5.21 -13.92
C LEU A 140 0.26 -4.99 -15.39
N SER A 141 -0.53 -5.90 -15.97
CA SER A 141 -1.14 -5.67 -17.28
C SER A 141 -2.39 -4.81 -17.11
N CYS A 142 -2.53 -3.79 -17.95
CA CYS A 142 -3.70 -2.91 -17.91
C CYS A 142 -4.97 -3.69 -18.26
N VAL A 143 -5.92 -3.75 -17.32
CA VAL A 143 -7.23 -4.35 -17.51
C VAL A 143 -8.11 -3.35 -18.25
N ARG A 144 -8.73 -3.77 -19.35
CA ARG A 144 -9.69 -2.92 -20.08
C ARG A 144 -10.95 -2.77 -19.25
N THR A 145 -11.38 -1.53 -19.06
CA THR A 145 -12.62 -1.19 -18.36
C THR A 145 -13.60 -0.57 -19.35
N GLN A 146 -14.88 -0.87 -19.17
CA GLN A 146 -15.98 -0.23 -19.89
C GLN A 146 -16.95 0.31 -18.85
N LEU A 147 -17.18 1.63 -18.88
CA LEU A 147 -18.24 2.24 -18.08
C LEU A 147 -19.56 1.98 -18.78
N VAL A 148 -20.48 1.32 -18.09
CA VAL A 148 -21.84 1.08 -18.57
C VAL A 148 -22.75 2.02 -17.79
N SER A 149 -23.49 2.88 -18.48
CA SER A 149 -24.56 3.66 -17.86
C SER A 149 -25.85 2.82 -17.88
N GLU A 150 -26.55 2.75 -16.74
CA GLU A 150 -27.97 2.44 -16.78
C GLU A 150 -28.69 3.69 -17.27
N ASP A 151 -29.48 3.58 -18.35
CA ASP A 151 -30.36 4.67 -18.78
C ASP A 151 -31.36 4.93 -17.66
N VAL A 152 -31.10 5.94 -16.83
CA VAL A 152 -32.11 6.49 -15.92
C VAL A 152 -33.05 7.30 -16.80
N VAL A 153 -34.04 6.61 -17.38
CA VAL A 153 -35.15 7.26 -18.08
C VAL A 153 -35.88 8.14 -17.03
N PRO A 154 -36.15 9.42 -17.31
CA PRO A 154 -36.65 10.40 -16.33
C PRO A 154 -38.02 10.09 -15.75
#